data_AF-A0A7S1CVQ2-F1
#
_entry.id   AF-A0A7S1CVQ2-F1
#
_cell.length_a   1.000
_cell.length_b   1.000
_cell.length_c   1.000
_cell.angle_alpha   90.00
_cell.angle_beta   90.00
_cell.angle_gamma   90.00
#
_symmetry.space_group_name_H-M   'P 1'
#
loop_
_entity.id
_entity.type
_entity.pdbx_description
1 polymer ?
#
loop_
_entity_poly.entity_id
_entity_poly.type
_entity_poly.pdbx_seq_one_letter_code
_entity_poly.pdbx_strand_id
1 'polypeptide(L)'
;SMEAAHRAYGETRWNLLTDDDRSLMEERKWQRALSSERGVSGIRHSRAVKCLHAHLAHFLSGEAGSAHNIVGKWTMQEINNLVLEREKQTQANRPNDASDKI
;
A
#
# COMPACT_ATOMS: atom_id res chain seq x y z
N SER A 1 -4.12 1.41 14.46
CA SER A 1 -5.21 0.50 14.03
C SER A 1 -5.52 0.73 12.56
N MET A 2 -6.31 -0.13 11.90
CA MET A 2 -6.78 0.13 10.53
C MET A 2 -7.58 1.42 10.43
N GLU A 3 -8.37 1.76 11.44
CA GLU A 3 -9.04 3.07 11.52
C GLU A 3 -8.05 4.24 11.46
N ALA A 4 -6.97 4.20 12.25
CA ALA A 4 -5.92 5.22 12.20
C ALA A 4 -5.26 5.30 10.81
N ALA A 5 -4.98 4.16 10.18
CA ALA A 5 -4.39 4.13 8.84
C ALA A 5 -5.33 4.73 7.78
N HIS A 6 -6.63 4.42 7.83
CA HIS A 6 -7.62 4.99 6.92
C HIS A 6 -7.79 6.49 7.11
N ARG A 7 -7.90 6.95 8.36
CA ARG A 7 -8.04 8.37 8.67
C ARG A 7 -6.80 9.15 8.21
N ALA A 8 -5.61 8.69 8.58
CA ALA A 8 -4.35 9.34 8.21
C ALA A 8 -4.16 9.40 6.69
N TYR A 9 -4.49 8.33 5.95
CA TYR A 9 -4.46 8.35 4.48
C TYR A 9 -5.34 9.46 3.88
N GLY A 10 -6.57 9.63 4.38
CA GLY A 10 -7.46 10.69 3.92
C GLY A 10 -6.96 12.09 4.28
N GLU A 11 -6.43 12.26 5.50
CA GLU A 11 -5.80 13.52 5.94
C GLU A 11 -4.59 13.89 5.08
N THR A 12 -3.66 12.94 4.86
CA THR A 12 -2.48 13.16 4.00
C THR A 12 -2.87 13.55 2.59
N ARG A 13 -3.83 12.85 1.96
CA ARG A 13 -4.31 13.21 0.61
C ARG A 13 -4.86 14.62 0.55
N TRP A 14 -5.66 15.02 1.54
CA TRP A 14 -6.19 16.38 1.60
C TRP A 14 -5.07 17.42 1.78
N ASN A 15 -4.05 17.11 2.57
CA ASN A 15 -2.93 18.00 2.84
C ASN A 15 -1.96 18.16 1.66
N LEU A 16 -1.93 17.21 0.73
CA LEU A 16 -1.15 17.30 -0.51
C LEU A 16 -1.75 18.28 -1.53
N LEU A 17 -3.02 18.68 -1.37
CA LEU A 17 -3.68 19.62 -2.28
C LEU A 17 -3.15 21.05 -2.06
N THR A 18 -2.86 21.75 -3.15
CA THR A 18 -2.63 23.19 -3.12
C THR A 18 -3.93 23.95 -2.80
N ASP A 19 -3.84 25.24 -2.51
CA ASP A 19 -5.03 26.06 -2.24
C ASP A 19 -5.94 26.18 -3.48
N ASP A 20 -5.35 26.22 -4.68
CA ASP A 20 -6.08 26.20 -5.95
C ASP A 20 -6.81 24.86 -6.15
N ASP A 21 -6.14 23.74 -5.84
CA ASP A 21 -6.76 22.42 -5.89
C ASP A 21 -7.94 22.32 -4.92
N ARG A 22 -7.77 22.84 -3.68
CA ARG A 22 -8.85 22.87 -2.68
C ARG A 22 -10.02 23.72 -3.16
N SER A 23 -9.76 24.89 -3.73
CA SER A 23 -10.79 25.77 -4.31
C SER A 23 -11.57 25.07 -5.42
N LEU A 24 -10.87 24.36 -6.32
CA LEU A 24 -11.50 23.55 -7.36
C LEU A 24 -12.32 22.41 -6.75
N MET A 25 -11.82 21.72 -5.73
CA MET A 25 -12.57 20.67 -5.04
C MET A 25 -13.85 21.22 -4.41
N GLU A 26 -13.83 22.44 -3.90
CA GLU A 26 -14.99 23.10 -3.32
C GLU A 26 -16.04 23.49 -4.37
N GLU A 27 -15.59 24.14 -5.45
CA GLU A 27 -16.45 24.51 -6.59
C GLU A 27 -17.17 23.26 -7.17
N ARG A 28 -16.42 22.15 -7.30
CA ARG A 28 -16.91 20.89 -7.86
C ARG A 28 -17.65 20.02 -6.84
N LYS A 29 -17.67 20.40 -5.56
CA LYS A 29 -18.28 19.63 -4.44
C LYS A 29 -17.68 18.23 -4.27
N TRP A 30 -16.36 18.11 -4.48
CA TRP A 30 -15.62 16.84 -4.44
C TRP A 30 -14.83 16.62 -3.15
N GLN A 31 -14.90 17.52 -2.18
CA GLN A 31 -14.11 17.45 -0.94
C GLN A 31 -14.27 16.09 -0.24
N ARG A 32 -15.50 15.56 -0.22
CA ARG A 32 -15.82 14.24 0.36
C ARG A 32 -15.14 13.04 -0.29
N ALA A 33 -14.60 13.16 -1.50
CA ALA A 33 -13.88 12.07 -2.17
C ALA A 33 -12.42 11.98 -1.68
N LEU A 34 -11.85 13.10 -1.27
CA LEU A 34 -10.44 13.25 -0.92
C LEU A 34 -10.19 13.54 0.57
N SER A 35 -11.25 13.84 1.34
CA SER A 35 -11.14 14.09 2.78
C SER A 35 -10.85 12.84 3.61
N SER A 36 -10.64 13.07 4.92
CA SER A 36 -10.52 12.05 5.97
C SER A 36 -11.74 11.14 6.12
N GLU A 37 -12.89 11.45 5.49
CA GLU A 37 -14.05 10.55 5.40
C GLU A 37 -13.79 9.34 4.47
N ARG A 38 -12.71 9.40 3.68
CA ARG A 38 -12.30 8.35 2.73
C ARG A 38 -10.88 7.93 3.01
N GLY A 39 -10.72 6.70 3.49
CA GLY A 39 -9.40 6.13 3.71
C GLY A 39 -8.82 5.46 2.47
N VAL A 40 -7.91 4.51 2.70
CA VAL A 40 -7.16 3.81 1.66
C VAL A 40 -8.09 3.31 0.56
N SER A 41 -7.75 3.58 -0.71
CA SER A 41 -8.56 3.21 -1.88
C SER A 41 -9.99 3.81 -1.91
N GLY A 42 -10.22 4.93 -1.21
CA GLY A 42 -11.52 5.61 -1.18
C GLY A 42 -12.57 4.94 -0.29
N ILE A 43 -12.15 4.02 0.58
CA ILE A 43 -13.03 3.24 1.46
C ILE A 43 -13.60 4.13 2.57
N ARG A 44 -14.91 4.05 2.81
CA ARG A 44 -15.59 4.74 3.93
C ARG A 44 -15.49 3.98 5.25
N HIS A 45 -15.62 2.66 5.19
CA HIS A 45 -15.65 1.83 6.38
C HIS A 45 -14.24 1.31 6.72
N SER A 46 -13.66 1.76 7.83
CA SER A 46 -12.28 1.45 8.21
C SER A 46 -11.96 -0.03 8.43
N ARG A 47 -12.99 -0.89 8.54
CA ARG A 47 -12.82 -2.35 8.65
C ARG A 47 -12.89 -3.07 7.31
N ALA A 48 -13.26 -2.37 6.23
CA ALA A 48 -13.30 -2.94 4.89
C ALA A 48 -11.92 -2.90 4.25
N VAL A 49 -11.64 -3.91 3.43
CA VAL A 49 -10.44 -4.02 2.59
C VAL A 49 -10.90 -4.11 1.15
N LYS A 50 -10.29 -3.32 0.25
CA LYS A 50 -10.61 -3.37 -1.19
C LYS A 50 -9.53 -4.10 -1.95
N CYS A 51 -8.43 -3.41 -2.26
CA CYS A 51 -7.39 -3.94 -3.13
C CYS A 51 -6.04 -3.89 -2.42
N LEU A 52 -5.36 -5.04 -2.34
CA LEU A 52 -4.13 -5.21 -1.54
C LEU A 52 -3.01 -4.25 -1.99
N HIS A 53 -2.86 -4.01 -3.29
CA HIS A 53 -1.86 -3.07 -3.82
C HIS A 53 -2.01 -1.64 -3.28
N ALA A 54 -3.23 -1.14 -3.03
CA ALA A 54 -3.44 0.20 -2.48
C ALA A 54 -3.05 0.25 -1.00
N HIS A 55 -3.34 -0.83 -0.25
CA HIS A 55 -2.90 -0.95 1.13
C HIS A 55 -1.38 -1.08 1.23
N LEU A 56 -0.76 -1.86 0.36
CA LEU A 56 0.68 -1.97 0.26
C LEU A 56 1.33 -0.63 -0.10
N ALA A 57 0.82 0.08 -1.11
CA ALA A 57 1.34 1.39 -1.49
C ALA A 57 1.27 2.39 -0.33
N HIS A 58 0.16 2.43 0.40
CA HIS A 58 0.07 3.28 1.60
C HIS A 58 1.08 2.85 2.67
N PHE A 59 1.23 1.55 2.96
CA PHE A 59 2.21 1.06 3.93
C PHE A 59 3.66 1.44 3.53
N LEU A 60 4.00 1.31 2.25
CA LEU A 60 5.34 1.62 1.73
C LEU A 60 5.60 3.13 1.59
N SER A 61 4.58 3.97 1.61
CA SER A 61 4.74 5.42 1.42
C SER A 61 5.57 6.11 2.51
N GLY A 62 5.66 5.52 3.70
CA GLY A 62 6.33 6.16 4.85
C GLY A 62 5.57 7.34 5.46
N GLU A 63 4.41 7.70 4.92
CA GLU A 63 3.57 8.80 5.39
C GLU A 63 3.00 8.55 6.79
N ALA A 64 2.48 9.61 7.42
CA ALA A 64 1.83 9.52 8.72
C ALA A 64 0.75 8.41 8.74
N GLY A 65 0.78 7.56 9.75
CA GLY A 65 -0.19 6.46 9.92
C GLY A 65 -0.02 5.27 8.96
N SER A 66 0.92 5.31 8.00
CA SER A 66 1.23 4.19 7.09
C SER A 66 1.61 2.91 7.84
N ALA A 67 2.41 3.03 8.90
CA ALA A 67 2.84 1.92 9.76
C ALA A 67 1.67 1.19 10.46
N HIS A 68 0.50 1.83 10.58
CA HIS A 68 -0.70 1.21 11.14
C HIS A 68 -1.50 0.38 10.13
N ASN A 69 -1.13 0.41 8.84
CA ASN A 69 -1.80 -0.34 7.78
C ASN A 69 -1.35 -1.80 7.78
N ILE A 70 -1.98 -2.61 8.65
CA ILE A 70 -1.63 -4.02 8.83
C ILE A 70 -1.82 -4.84 7.54
N VAL A 71 -2.79 -4.49 6.71
CA VAL A 71 -3.04 -5.16 5.42
C VAL A 71 -1.86 -4.95 4.48
N GLY A 72 -1.34 -3.72 4.40
CA GLY A 72 -0.14 -3.43 3.61
C GLY A 72 1.09 -4.16 4.12
N LYS A 73 1.28 -4.18 5.44
CA LYS A 73 2.36 -4.94 6.09
C LYS A 73 2.30 -6.44 5.74
N TRP A 74 1.15 -7.09 5.90
CA TRP A 74 0.99 -8.51 5.58
C TRP A 74 1.18 -8.80 4.10
N THR A 75 0.68 -7.91 3.23
CA THR A 75 0.90 -8.03 1.78
C THR A 75 2.39 -8.02 1.45
N MET A 76 3.18 -7.13 2.07
CA MET A 76 4.63 -7.08 1.88
C MET A 76 5.33 -8.34 2.40
N GLN A 77 4.91 -8.84 3.56
CA GLN A 77 5.46 -10.08 4.13
C GLN A 77 5.25 -11.26 3.18
N GLU A 78 4.05 -11.38 2.61
CA GLU A 78 3.74 -12.47 1.69
C GLU A 78 4.50 -12.37 0.37
N ILE A 79 4.64 -11.16 -0.18
CA ILE A 79 5.49 -10.94 -1.36
C ILE A 79 6.93 -11.39 -1.08
N ASN A 80 7.48 -11.05 0.09
CA ASN A 80 8.83 -11.47 0.47
C ASN A 80 8.96 -12.99 0.59
N ASN A 81 7.96 -13.66 1.18
CA ASN A 81 7.94 -15.13 1.27
C ASN A 81 7.99 -15.76 -0.13
N LEU A 82 7.13 -15.29 -1.05
CA LEU A 82 7.06 -15.78 -2.42
C LEU A 82 8.36 -15.56 -3.19
N VAL A 83 9.02 -14.41 -2.99
CA VAL A 83 10.34 -14.13 -3.59
C VAL A 83 11.38 -15.12 -3.07
N LEU A 84 11.47 -15.31 -1.76
CA LEU A 84 12.42 -16.24 -1.13
C LEU A 84 12.20 -17.69 -1.57
N GLU A 85 10.94 -18.12 -1.71
CA GLU A 85 10.59 -19.44 -2.22
C GLU A 85 11.04 -19.62 -3.68
N ARG A 86 10.81 -18.62 -4.52
CA ARG A 86 11.24 -18.63 -5.92
C ARG A 86 12.76 -18.66 -6.06
N GLU A 87 13.49 -17.93 -5.21
CA GLU A 87 14.96 -17.96 -5.19
C GLU A 87 15.50 -19.34 -4.81
N LYS A 88 14.92 -19.98 -3.78
CA LYS A 88 15.29 -21.35 -3.38
C LYS A 88 15.06 -22.36 -4.50
N GLN A 89 13.91 -22.28 -5.18
CA GLN A 89 13.61 -23.14 -6.33
C GLN A 89 14.59 -22.92 -7.49
N THR A 90 14.94 -21.65 -7.77
CA THR A 90 15.90 -21.31 -8.82
C THR A 90 17.31 -21.84 -8.51
N GLN A 91 17.73 -21.82 -7.24
CA GLN A 91 19.00 -22.38 -6.81
C GLN A 91 19.02 -23.91 -6.88
N ALA A 92 17.95 -24.58 -6.44
CA ALA A 92 17.82 -26.03 -6.51
C ALA A 92 17.81 -26.57 -7.95
N ASN A 93 17.33 -25.77 -8.90
CA ASN A 93 17.25 -26.12 -10.32
C ASN A 93 18.50 -25.73 -11.12
N ARG A 94 19.56 -25.20 -10.50
CA ARG A 94 20.83 -25.03 -11.21
C ARG A 94 21.39 -26.42 -11.51
N PRO A 95 21.70 -26.75 -12.77
CA PRO A 95 22.42 -27.98 -13.07
C PRO A 95 23.71 -27.98 -12.24
N ASN A 96 24.02 -29.12 -11.62
CA ASN A 96 25.37 -29.36 -11.11
C ASN A 96 26.29 -29.17 -12.31
N ASP A 97 27.10 -28.12 -12.29
CA ASP A 97 28.16 -27.94 -13.28
C ASP A 97 29.18 -29.04 -12.99
N ALA A 98 28.88 -30.22 -13.50
CA ALA A 98 29.81 -31.32 -13.62
C ALA A 98 30.81 -30.90 -14.70
N SER A 99 31.73 -30.01 -14.33
CA SER A 99 33.05 -29.98 -14.91
C SER A 99 33.79 -31.26 -14.45
N ASP A 100 33.28 -32.40 -14.89
CA ASP A 100 34.02 -33.64 -14.94
C ASP A 100 35.06 -33.47 -16.04
N LYS A 101 36.28 -33.20 -15.58
CA LYS A 101 37.52 -33.79 -16.06
C LYS A 101 37.50 -34.30 -17.50
N ILE A 102 38.12 -33.54 -18.41
CA ILE A 102 38.92 -34.08 -19.51
C ILE A 102 40.24 -33.31 -19.54
#